data_AF-A0AAU6TRW4-F1
#
_entry.id   AF-A0AAU6TRW4-F1
#
_cell.length_a   1.000
_cell.length_b   1.000
_cell.length_c   1.000
_cell.angle_alpha   90.00
_cell.angle_beta   90.00
_cell.angle_gamma   90.00
#
_symmetry.space_group_name_H-M   'P 1'
#
loop_
_entity.id
_entity.type
_entity.pdbx_description
1 polymer ?
#
loop_
_entity_poly.entity_id
_entity_poly.type
_entity_poly.pdbx_seq_one_letter_code
_entity_poly.pdbx_strand_id
1 'polypeptide(L)'
;MDFSLLPVFIAITEQGSLTKAAEYLHMTKSAVSKKLAALETQTGIRLVTRSTRHLQLTEAGQLYYTYLKKAHQAVLDGQDALSHYSREVDGTLKISAPAVFGSLHLAKLIPEFLQRWPSLQAEMVFDDKLTDLVGEGFDLAVRIGELQDSSLIARVLSPCRSVLCASPAYLAQHGTPQNLTDLKSHNCLFYSYFQAGQSWTFLHRGDVVRFTPQGTLRANNSLALHQAVLQGTGICQLPQFIAAPDIRAGRLIPLLPEYLLPRHHIYAVYPDREYLPKKVSAFLHFLQDTLGTEGHYQKEYEQDLSFFKAAE
;
A
#
# COMPACT_ATOMS: atom_id res chain seq x y z
N MET A 1 21.11 -10.74 30.40
CA MET A 1 20.74 -9.52 29.65
C MET A 1 19.59 -8.86 30.38
N ASP A 2 19.67 -7.56 30.69
CA ASP A 2 18.56 -6.84 31.33
C ASP A 2 17.56 -6.42 30.24
N PHE A 3 16.45 -7.16 30.14
CA PHE A 3 15.41 -6.92 29.13
C PHE A 3 14.71 -5.56 29.29
N SER A 4 14.80 -4.93 30.47
CA SER A 4 14.20 -3.60 30.71
C SER A 4 14.90 -2.46 29.95
N LEU A 5 16.08 -2.74 29.38
CA LEU A 5 16.85 -1.79 28.56
C LEU A 5 16.41 -1.78 27.08
N LEU A 6 15.78 -2.86 26.60
CA LEU A 6 15.44 -3.02 25.19
C LEU A 6 14.37 -2.03 24.70
N PRO A 7 13.25 -1.80 25.45
CA PRO A 7 12.26 -0.80 25.03
C PRO A 7 12.84 0.61 24.92
N VAL A 8 13.86 0.92 25.73
CA VAL A 8 14.53 2.21 25.71
C VAL A 8 15.34 2.38 24.42
N PHE A 9 16.09 1.36 24.02
CA PHE A 9 16.85 1.40 22.77
C PHE A 9 15.94 1.44 21.53
N ILE A 10 14.82 0.71 21.54
CA ILE A 10 13.79 0.77 20.48
C ILE A 10 13.26 2.20 20.35
N ALA A 11 12.83 2.81 21.47
CA ALA A 11 12.30 4.17 21.46
C ALA A 11 13.35 5.21 21.01
N ILE A 12 14.61 5.08 21.42
CA ILE A 12 15.70 5.97 20.95
C ILE A 12 15.84 5.89 19.43
N THR A 13 15.78 4.67 18.89
CA THR A 13 15.90 4.43 17.45
C THR A 13 14.72 5.02 16.69
N GLU A 14 13.49 4.72 17.10
CA GLU A 14 12.27 5.16 16.40
C GLU A 14 12.09 6.67 16.44
N GLN A 15 12.43 7.30 17.57
CA GLN A 15 12.29 8.74 17.75
C GLN A 15 13.48 9.52 17.17
N GLY A 16 14.59 8.85 16.84
CA GLY A 16 15.83 9.46 16.34
C GLY A 16 16.47 10.48 17.30
N SER A 17 16.03 10.51 18.56
CA SER A 17 16.42 11.52 19.54
C SER A 17 16.24 11.01 20.97
N LEU A 18 17.28 11.18 21.80
CA LEU A 18 17.21 10.89 23.23
C LEU A 18 16.16 11.73 23.96
N THR A 19 15.93 12.98 23.51
CA THR A 19 14.93 13.86 24.12
C THR A 19 13.53 13.36 23.81
N LYS A 20 13.21 13.10 22.54
CA LYS A 20 11.90 12.60 22.11
C LYS A 20 11.60 11.21 22.69
N ALA A 21 12.60 10.34 22.76
CA ALA A 21 12.46 9.04 23.42
C ALA A 21 12.18 9.18 24.92
N ALA A 22 12.80 10.15 25.59
CA ALA A 22 12.53 10.42 27.00
C ALA A 22 11.10 10.92 27.23
N GLU A 23 10.60 11.79 26.35
CA GLU A 23 9.20 12.24 26.35
C GLU A 23 8.23 11.07 26.13
N TYR A 24 8.48 10.24 25.10
CA TYR A 24 7.68 9.06 24.77
C TYR A 24 7.60 8.04 25.91
N LEU A 25 8.71 7.83 26.62
CA LEU A 25 8.81 6.86 27.71
C LEU A 25 8.44 7.45 29.09
N HIS A 26 8.06 8.73 29.16
CA HIS A 26 7.87 9.45 30.43
C HIS A 26 9.08 9.35 31.38
N MET A 27 10.29 9.49 30.83
CA MET A 27 11.56 9.43 31.54
C MET A 27 12.34 10.74 31.41
N THR A 28 13.35 10.94 32.25
CA THR A 28 14.31 12.03 32.03
C THR A 28 15.31 11.65 30.93
N LYS A 29 15.77 12.62 30.14
CA LYS A 29 16.83 12.42 29.14
C LYS A 29 18.10 11.79 29.74
N SER A 30 18.44 12.14 30.98
CA SER A 30 19.56 11.56 31.71
C SER A 30 19.35 10.08 31.99
N ALA A 31 18.14 9.67 32.42
CA ALA A 31 17.80 8.28 32.64
C ALA A 31 17.84 7.45 31.35
N VAL A 32 17.31 7.98 30.24
CA VAL A 32 17.39 7.35 28.91
C VAL A 32 18.85 7.19 28.47
N SER A 33 19.68 8.23 28.63
CA SER A 33 21.11 8.17 28.29
C SER A 33 21.86 7.14 29.14
N LYS A 34 21.54 7.03 30.44
CA LYS A 34 22.15 6.06 31.35
C LYS A 34 21.78 4.63 30.99
N LYS A 35 20.51 4.39 30.64
CA LYS A 35 20.03 3.07 30.19
C LYS A 35 20.62 2.66 28.85
N LEU A 36 20.79 3.58 27.89
CA LEU A 36 21.51 3.30 26.65
C LEU A 36 22.97 2.90 26.92
N ALA A 37 23.67 3.66 27.77
CA ALA A 37 25.06 3.36 28.13
C ALA A 37 25.18 2.00 28.85
N ALA A 38 24.21 1.66 29.72
CA ALA A 38 24.16 0.36 30.37
C ALA A 38 23.98 -0.78 29.34
N LEU A 39 23.15 -0.59 28.31
CA LEU A 39 22.95 -1.58 27.26
C LEU A 39 24.24 -1.78 26.44
N GLU A 40 24.90 -0.70 26.02
CA GLU A 40 26.18 -0.77 25.30
C GLU A 40 27.29 -1.39 26.16
N THR A 41 27.28 -1.15 27.46
CA THR A 41 28.21 -1.79 28.41
C THR A 41 27.93 -3.29 28.52
N GLN A 42 26.67 -3.70 28.55
CA GLN A 42 26.28 -5.10 28.65
C GLN A 42 26.57 -5.89 27.38
N THR A 43 26.42 -5.29 26.20
CA THR A 43 26.74 -5.92 24.92
C THR A 43 28.23 -5.81 24.57
N GLY A 44 28.95 -4.88 25.19
CA GLY A 44 30.34 -4.54 24.84
C GLY A 44 30.47 -3.83 23.49
N ILE A 45 29.35 -3.45 22.86
CA ILE A 45 29.30 -2.89 21.51
C ILE A 45 28.56 -1.56 21.54
N ARG A 46 29.13 -0.55 20.88
CA ARG A 46 28.49 0.74 20.68
C ARG A 46 27.38 0.60 19.63
N LEU A 47 26.15 0.90 20.01
CA LEU A 47 24.95 0.77 19.17
C LEU A 47 24.60 2.10 18.48
N VAL A 48 25.07 3.22 19.04
CA VAL A 48 24.69 4.55 18.58
C VAL A 48 25.90 5.47 18.47
N THR A 49 25.99 6.23 17.38
CA THR A 49 26.94 7.35 17.23
C THR A 49 26.24 8.68 17.51
N ARG A 50 26.91 9.54 18.28
CA ARG A 50 26.47 10.93 18.50
C ARG A 50 27.19 11.81 17.50
N SER A 51 26.50 12.26 16.46
CA SER A 51 26.89 13.51 15.78
C SER A 51 26.23 14.68 16.51
N THR A 52 26.83 15.86 16.49
CA THR A 52 26.33 17.07 17.16
C THR A 52 24.99 17.59 16.61
N ARG A 53 24.41 16.94 15.58
CA ARG A 53 23.10 17.30 15.00
C ARG A 53 22.09 16.16 14.92
N HIS A 54 22.53 14.90 14.82
CA HIS A 54 21.63 13.74 14.74
C HIS A 54 22.20 12.50 15.44
N LEU A 55 21.29 11.74 16.09
CA LEU A 55 21.58 10.41 16.62
C LEU A 55 21.49 9.40 15.48
N GLN A 56 22.56 8.64 15.22
CA GLN A 56 22.61 7.63 14.16
C GLN A 56 22.97 6.27 14.76
N LEU A 57 22.36 5.21 14.23
CA LEU A 57 22.73 3.85 14.61
C LEU A 57 24.09 3.48 14.00
N THR A 58 24.88 2.69 14.72
CA THR A 58 25.98 1.94 14.12
C THR A 58 25.42 0.78 13.29
N GLU A 59 26.24 0.17 12.44
CA GLU A 59 25.84 -1.06 11.74
C GLU A 59 25.39 -2.16 12.71
N ALA A 60 26.11 -2.34 13.82
CA ALA A 60 25.72 -3.24 14.90
C ALA A 60 24.40 -2.82 15.58
N GLY A 61 24.18 -1.52 15.78
CA GLY A 61 22.92 -0.98 16.28
C GLY A 61 21.74 -1.27 15.36
N GLN A 62 21.93 -1.11 14.05
CA GLN A 62 20.92 -1.41 13.04
C GLN A 62 20.57 -2.90 13.01
N LEU A 63 21.59 -3.77 13.03
CA LEU A 63 21.39 -5.22 13.09
C LEU A 63 20.66 -5.63 14.36
N TYR A 64 21.09 -5.12 15.51
CA TYR A 64 20.48 -5.45 16.80
C TYR A 64 19.02 -4.97 16.87
N TYR A 65 18.75 -3.75 16.37
CA TYR A 65 17.40 -3.21 16.28
C TYR A 65 16.46 -4.10 15.46
N THR A 66 16.92 -4.63 14.32
CA THR A 66 16.14 -5.58 13.50
C THR A 66 15.73 -6.82 14.29
N TYR A 67 16.63 -7.39 15.11
CA TYR A 67 16.28 -8.54 15.95
C TYR A 67 15.36 -8.17 17.11
N LEU A 68 15.55 -7.00 17.71
CA LEU A 68 14.68 -6.52 18.79
C LEU A 68 13.27 -6.25 18.30
N LYS A 69 13.09 -5.72 17.09
CA LYS A 69 11.78 -5.63 16.45
C LYS A 69 11.11 -6.99 16.31
N LYS A 70 11.84 -8.01 15.83
CA LYS A 70 11.32 -9.38 15.73
C LYS A 70 10.92 -9.96 17.08
N ALA A 71 11.75 -9.76 18.11
CA ALA A 71 11.46 -10.23 19.46
C ALA A 71 10.23 -9.52 20.06
N HIS A 72 10.11 -8.21 19.86
CA HIS A 72 8.93 -7.44 20.26
C HIS A 72 7.68 -7.93 19.55
N GLN A 73 7.78 -8.20 18.24
CA GLN A 73 6.69 -8.79 17.47
C GLN A 73 6.28 -10.16 18.01
N ALA A 74 7.23 -11.03 18.37
CA ALA A 74 6.92 -12.34 18.97
C ALA A 74 6.16 -12.23 20.30
N VAL A 75 6.43 -11.21 21.12
CA VAL A 75 5.66 -10.94 22.35
C VAL A 75 4.24 -10.51 22.01
N LEU A 76 4.06 -9.63 21.02
CA LEU A 76 2.74 -9.22 20.54
C LEU A 76 1.97 -10.41 19.95
N ASP A 77 2.63 -11.26 19.17
CA ASP A 77 2.03 -12.48 18.62
C ASP A 77 1.59 -13.44 19.74
N GLY A 78 2.36 -13.54 20.81
CA GLY A 78 1.97 -14.30 22.02
C GLY A 78 0.74 -13.71 22.72
N GLN A 79 0.61 -12.39 22.77
CA GLN A 79 -0.59 -11.71 23.28
C GLN A 79 -1.79 -11.91 22.35
N ASP A 80 -1.59 -11.81 21.04
CA ASP A 80 -2.60 -12.10 20.03
C ASP A 80 -3.09 -13.55 20.12
N ALA A 81 -2.21 -14.51 20.42
CA ALA A 81 -2.60 -15.90 20.65
C ALA A 81 -3.54 -16.04 21.86
N LEU A 82 -3.44 -15.17 22.87
CA LEU A 82 -4.41 -15.13 23.97
C LEU A 82 -5.77 -14.59 23.53
N SER A 83 -5.84 -13.75 22.48
CA SER A 83 -7.12 -13.26 21.93
C SER A 83 -8.00 -14.39 21.40
N HIS A 84 -7.44 -15.56 21.07
CA HIS A 84 -8.24 -16.73 20.73
C HIS A 84 -9.18 -17.16 21.86
N TYR A 85 -8.78 -16.94 23.11
CA TYR A 85 -9.58 -17.25 24.30
C TYR A 85 -10.53 -16.11 24.69
N SER A 86 -10.26 -14.87 24.27
CA SER A 86 -11.20 -13.74 24.41
C SER A 86 -12.32 -13.85 23.39
N ARG A 87 -13.57 -13.48 23.71
CA ARG A 87 -14.66 -13.43 22.71
C ARG A 87 -14.74 -12.09 21.98
N GLU A 88 -14.07 -11.07 22.46
CA GLU A 88 -14.17 -9.72 21.94
C GLU A 88 -13.18 -9.47 20.80
N VAL A 89 -13.52 -8.53 19.91
CA VAL A 89 -12.60 -8.00 18.88
C VAL A 89 -12.17 -6.62 19.36
N ASP A 90 -10.93 -6.51 19.82
CA ASP A 90 -10.38 -5.32 20.46
C ASP A 90 -8.91 -5.06 20.08
N GLY A 91 -8.36 -3.93 20.56
CA GLY A 91 -6.99 -3.51 20.31
C GLY A 91 -6.82 -2.57 19.11
N THR A 92 -5.58 -2.43 18.64
CA THR A 92 -5.26 -1.57 17.49
C THR A 92 -4.98 -2.41 16.25
N LEU A 93 -5.73 -2.17 15.18
CA LEU A 93 -5.54 -2.77 13.86
C LEU A 93 -4.70 -1.85 12.99
N LYS A 94 -3.45 -2.24 12.69
CA LYS A 94 -2.52 -1.48 11.86
C LYS A 94 -2.57 -1.93 10.40
N ILE A 95 -2.97 -1.04 9.51
CA ILE A 95 -3.22 -1.35 8.09
C ILE A 95 -2.33 -0.50 7.18
N SER A 96 -1.69 -1.14 6.21
CA SER A 96 -1.04 -0.45 5.08
C SER A 96 -1.85 -0.62 3.79
N ALA A 97 -1.92 0.39 2.92
CA ALA A 97 -2.61 0.28 1.64
C ALA A 97 -2.04 1.24 0.58
N PRO A 98 -2.29 1.01 -0.73
CA PRO A 98 -1.91 1.96 -1.78
C PRO A 98 -2.58 3.31 -1.54
N ALA A 99 -1.87 4.40 -1.81
CA ALA A 99 -2.27 5.72 -1.35
C ALA A 99 -3.65 6.14 -1.89
N VAL A 100 -3.85 5.95 -3.20
CA VAL A 100 -5.10 6.31 -3.86
C VAL A 100 -6.23 5.36 -3.49
N PHE A 101 -5.99 4.04 -3.52
CA PHE A 101 -7.03 3.06 -3.20
C PHE A 101 -7.49 3.18 -1.74
N GLY A 102 -6.53 3.33 -0.82
CA GLY A 102 -6.78 3.55 0.59
C GLY A 102 -7.65 4.78 0.82
N SER A 103 -7.30 5.91 0.20
CA SER A 103 -8.02 7.18 0.37
C SER A 103 -9.43 7.16 -0.24
N LEU A 104 -9.62 6.52 -1.41
CA LEU A 104 -10.91 6.53 -2.10
C LEU A 104 -11.89 5.47 -1.58
N HIS A 105 -11.39 4.32 -1.13
CA HIS A 105 -12.20 3.16 -0.75
C HIS A 105 -12.06 2.79 0.73
N LEU A 106 -10.85 2.45 1.20
CA LEU A 106 -10.69 1.98 2.59
C LEU A 106 -11.08 3.04 3.63
N ALA A 107 -10.79 4.31 3.39
CA ALA A 107 -11.16 5.41 4.28
C ALA A 107 -12.68 5.53 4.48
N LYS A 108 -13.50 5.04 3.54
CA LYS A 108 -14.97 5.00 3.66
C LYS A 108 -15.46 3.75 4.40
N LEU A 109 -14.74 2.64 4.26
CA LEU A 109 -15.09 1.35 4.86
C LEU A 109 -14.71 1.25 6.34
N ILE A 110 -13.62 1.91 6.76
CA ILE A 110 -13.10 1.83 8.13
C ILE A 110 -14.07 2.40 9.18
N PRO A 111 -14.77 3.51 8.96
CA PRO A 111 -15.78 3.98 9.92
C PRO A 111 -16.92 2.97 10.14
N GLU A 112 -17.43 2.34 9.07
CA GLU A 112 -18.46 1.28 9.16
C GLU A 112 -17.94 0.08 9.95
N PHE A 113 -16.69 -0.30 9.69
CA PHE A 113 -16.00 -1.36 10.41
C PHE A 113 -15.87 -1.09 11.92
N LEU A 114 -15.39 0.10 12.29
CA LEU A 114 -15.22 0.49 13.69
C LEU A 114 -16.55 0.65 14.43
N GLN A 115 -17.64 0.98 13.73
CA GLN A 115 -18.99 0.97 14.31
C GLN A 115 -19.42 -0.45 14.69
N ARG A 116 -19.02 -1.47 13.91
CA ARG A 116 -19.32 -2.88 14.22
C ARG A 116 -18.54 -3.38 15.44
N TRP A 117 -17.32 -2.86 15.67
CA TRP A 117 -16.44 -3.23 16.78
C TRP A 117 -15.92 -2.01 17.55
N PRO A 118 -16.71 -1.46 18.49
CA PRO A 118 -16.38 -0.21 19.18
C PRO A 118 -15.11 -0.24 20.06
N SER A 119 -14.65 -1.44 20.45
CA SER A 119 -13.43 -1.63 21.24
C SER A 119 -12.15 -1.64 20.37
N LEU A 120 -12.28 -1.56 19.05
CA LEU A 120 -11.15 -1.48 18.14
C LEU A 120 -10.73 -0.03 17.86
N GLN A 121 -9.43 0.14 17.67
CA GLN A 121 -8.81 1.31 17.06
C GLN A 121 -8.19 0.89 15.73
N ALA A 122 -8.11 1.80 14.77
CA ALA A 122 -7.43 1.57 13.49
C ALA A 122 -6.32 2.60 13.29
N GLU A 123 -5.14 2.12 12.91
CA GLU A 123 -4.04 2.95 12.42
C GLU A 123 -3.82 2.62 10.94
N MET A 124 -3.79 3.63 10.08
CA MET A 124 -3.74 3.43 8.64
C MET A 124 -2.60 4.22 8.01
N VAL A 125 -1.81 3.53 7.19
CA VAL A 125 -0.71 4.11 6.42
C VAL A 125 -0.95 3.90 4.94
N PHE A 126 -1.01 5.00 4.20
CA PHE A 126 -1.29 5.05 2.78
C PHE A 126 -0.03 5.43 2.02
N ASP A 127 0.66 4.42 1.49
CA ASP A 127 1.89 4.57 0.72
C ASP A 127 1.96 3.49 -0.37
N ASP A 128 2.39 3.90 -1.55
CA ASP A 128 2.58 3.02 -2.71
C ASP A 128 3.95 2.35 -2.70
N LYS A 129 4.85 2.73 -1.78
CA LYS A 129 6.09 1.99 -1.53
C LYS A 129 5.78 0.64 -0.86
N LEU A 130 6.56 -0.36 -1.25
CA LEU A 130 6.59 -1.65 -0.55
C LEU A 130 7.14 -1.43 0.87
N THR A 131 6.26 -1.53 1.87
CA THR A 131 6.62 -1.49 3.28
C THR A 131 6.86 -2.91 3.80
N ASP A 132 7.79 -3.04 4.74
CA ASP A 132 8.05 -4.31 5.43
C ASP A 132 6.93 -4.52 6.45
N LEU A 133 5.94 -5.37 6.12
CA LEU A 133 4.80 -5.60 7.00
C LEU A 133 5.20 -6.08 8.39
N VAL A 134 6.19 -6.98 8.45
CA VAL A 134 6.65 -7.56 9.72
C VAL A 134 7.52 -6.56 10.46
N GLY A 135 8.48 -5.94 9.76
CA GLY A 135 9.39 -4.96 10.34
C GLY A 135 8.69 -3.69 10.81
N GLU A 136 7.57 -3.28 10.20
CA GLU A 136 6.81 -2.08 10.59
C GLU A 136 5.62 -2.41 11.51
N GLY A 137 5.40 -3.68 11.83
CA GLY A 137 4.34 -4.11 12.75
C GLY A 137 2.93 -3.92 12.19
N PHE A 138 2.77 -3.98 10.87
CA PHE A 138 1.45 -3.99 10.25
C PHE A 138 0.78 -5.35 10.48
N ASP A 139 -0.50 -5.31 10.86
CA ASP A 139 -1.31 -6.51 11.02
C ASP A 139 -1.79 -7.04 9.66
N LEU A 140 -2.10 -6.14 8.74
CA LEU A 140 -2.59 -6.44 7.39
C LEU A 140 -2.20 -5.33 6.43
N ALA A 141 -1.91 -5.68 5.18
CA ALA A 141 -1.84 -4.73 4.08
C ALA A 141 -2.82 -5.05 2.97
N VAL A 142 -3.40 -4.01 2.39
CA VAL A 142 -4.03 -4.09 1.08
C VAL A 142 -2.95 -3.83 0.04
N ARG A 143 -2.90 -4.65 -1.02
CA ARG A 143 -1.97 -4.49 -2.14
C ARG A 143 -2.69 -4.69 -3.47
N ILE A 144 -2.19 -4.06 -4.52
CA ILE A 144 -2.76 -4.15 -5.87
C ILE A 144 -1.61 -4.46 -6.83
N GLY A 145 -1.84 -5.39 -7.76
CA GLY A 145 -0.86 -5.74 -8.79
C GLY A 145 -0.34 -7.17 -8.64
N GLU A 146 0.88 -7.39 -9.09
CA GLU A 146 1.59 -8.66 -8.90
C GLU A 146 2.26 -8.66 -7.53
N LEU A 147 2.13 -9.78 -6.80
CA LEU A 147 2.81 -9.97 -5.54
C LEU A 147 4.13 -10.70 -5.77
N GLN A 148 5.19 -10.26 -5.10
CA GLN A 148 6.45 -10.98 -5.07
C GLN A 148 6.35 -12.19 -4.13
N ASP A 149 7.09 -13.24 -4.43
CA ASP A 149 7.18 -14.41 -3.55
C ASP A 149 7.68 -13.97 -2.16
N SER A 150 6.95 -14.36 -1.13
CA SER A 150 7.27 -14.04 0.26
C SER A 150 6.68 -15.10 1.19
N SER A 151 7.04 -15.05 2.47
CA SER A 151 6.42 -15.88 3.51
C SER A 151 5.07 -15.33 3.99
N LEU A 152 4.50 -14.32 3.31
CA LEU A 152 3.24 -13.71 3.67
C LEU A 152 2.07 -14.47 3.04
N ILE A 153 0.93 -14.48 3.72
CA ILE A 153 -0.31 -14.98 3.15
C ILE A 153 -0.94 -13.88 2.30
N ALA A 154 -1.29 -14.21 1.06
CA ALA A 154 -2.10 -13.37 0.19
C ALA A 154 -3.51 -13.96 0.02
N ARG A 155 -4.52 -13.10 0.15
CA ARG A 155 -5.94 -13.42 -0.09
C ARG A 155 -6.50 -12.43 -1.12
N VAL A 156 -7.04 -12.95 -2.21
CA VAL A 156 -7.70 -12.13 -3.23
C VAL A 156 -8.97 -11.53 -2.63
N LEU A 157 -9.12 -10.21 -2.75
CA LEU A 157 -10.32 -9.47 -2.36
C LEU A 157 -11.19 -9.17 -3.57
N SER A 158 -10.60 -8.63 -4.64
CA SER A 158 -11.33 -8.22 -5.84
C SER A 158 -10.41 -8.21 -7.06
N PRO A 159 -10.91 -8.36 -8.30
CA PRO A 159 -10.20 -7.87 -9.47
C PRO A 159 -9.93 -6.36 -9.38
N CYS A 160 -8.86 -5.92 -10.03
CA CYS A 160 -8.50 -4.52 -10.24
C CYS A 160 -8.11 -4.33 -11.70
N ARG A 161 -9.07 -3.90 -12.53
CA ARG A 161 -8.86 -3.67 -13.96
C ARG A 161 -8.24 -2.31 -14.21
N SER A 162 -7.54 -2.22 -15.32
CA SER A 162 -7.04 -0.96 -15.87
C SER A 162 -7.73 -0.64 -17.19
N VAL A 163 -7.66 0.63 -17.57
CA VAL A 163 -8.11 1.14 -18.87
C VAL A 163 -7.07 2.12 -19.41
N LEU A 164 -6.77 2.01 -20.69
CA LEU A 164 -6.01 3.03 -21.41
C LEU A 164 -7.01 4.11 -21.83
N CYS A 165 -6.76 5.38 -21.49
CA CYS A 165 -7.72 6.45 -21.77
C CYS A 165 -7.05 7.80 -22.02
N ALA A 166 -7.81 8.69 -22.64
CA ALA A 166 -7.48 10.09 -22.85
C ALA A 166 -8.75 10.96 -22.71
N SER A 167 -8.59 12.27 -22.53
CA SER A 167 -9.73 13.19 -22.63
C SER A 167 -10.12 13.44 -24.09
N PRO A 168 -11.41 13.75 -24.36
CA PRO A 168 -11.86 14.15 -25.69
C PRO A 168 -11.07 15.32 -26.28
N ALA A 169 -10.70 16.30 -25.44
CA ALA A 169 -9.94 17.48 -25.86
C ALA A 169 -8.55 17.12 -26.39
N TYR A 170 -7.85 16.16 -25.76
CA TYR A 170 -6.57 15.69 -26.25
C TYR A 170 -6.69 14.98 -27.60
N LEU A 171 -7.69 14.10 -27.74
CA LEU A 171 -7.93 13.33 -28.96
C LEU A 171 -8.35 14.23 -30.14
N ALA A 172 -9.13 15.27 -29.89
CA ALA A 172 -9.49 16.25 -30.92
C ALA A 172 -8.28 16.97 -31.52
N GLN A 173 -7.20 17.15 -30.73
CA GLN A 173 -5.99 17.84 -31.16
C GLN A 173 -4.94 16.89 -31.75
N HIS A 174 -4.84 15.65 -31.24
CA HIS A 174 -3.74 14.74 -31.57
C HIS A 174 -4.20 13.49 -32.36
N GLY A 175 -5.50 13.35 -32.61
CA GLY A 175 -6.09 12.15 -33.19
C GLY A 175 -6.31 11.02 -32.17
N THR A 176 -7.08 10.01 -32.58
CA THR A 176 -7.36 8.81 -31.77
C THR A 176 -6.51 7.64 -32.26
N PRO A 177 -5.62 7.07 -31.42
CA PRO A 177 -4.79 5.94 -31.82
C PRO A 177 -5.66 4.71 -32.09
N GLN A 178 -5.42 4.05 -33.22
CA GLN A 178 -6.14 2.85 -33.65
C GLN A 178 -5.37 1.58 -33.30
N ASN A 179 -4.05 1.68 -33.08
CA ASN A 179 -3.18 0.57 -32.74
C ASN A 179 -2.06 0.98 -31.77
N LEU A 180 -1.28 0.01 -31.28
CA LEU A 180 -0.16 0.28 -30.37
C LEU A 180 0.99 1.07 -31.00
N THR A 181 1.20 1.00 -32.32
CA THR A 181 2.26 1.77 -32.96
C THR A 181 1.94 3.27 -33.01
N ASP A 182 0.67 3.64 -33.11
CA ASP A 182 0.22 5.03 -33.08
C ASP A 182 0.55 5.71 -31.74
N LEU A 183 0.60 4.95 -30.64
CA LEU A 183 0.97 5.50 -29.33
C LEU A 183 2.37 6.13 -29.31
N LYS A 184 3.26 5.78 -30.24
CA LYS A 184 4.60 6.39 -30.35
C LYS A 184 4.55 7.88 -30.69
N SER A 185 3.47 8.36 -31.34
CA SER A 185 3.27 9.78 -31.64
C SER A 185 2.45 10.52 -30.59
N HIS A 186 2.08 9.86 -29.49
CA HIS A 186 1.28 10.45 -28.43
C HIS A 186 2.09 10.67 -27.14
N ASN A 187 1.72 11.70 -26.39
CA ASN A 187 2.24 11.93 -25.05
C ASN A 187 1.65 10.88 -24.08
N CYS A 188 2.43 9.84 -23.77
CA CYS A 188 2.01 8.76 -22.89
C CYS A 188 2.52 8.98 -21.47
N LEU A 189 1.61 9.28 -20.55
CA LEU A 189 1.93 9.59 -19.14
C LEU A 189 2.15 8.30 -18.36
N PHE A 190 3.14 8.27 -17.46
CA PHE A 190 3.62 7.03 -16.86
C PHE A 190 3.53 6.99 -15.33
N TYR A 191 3.09 5.85 -14.80
CA TYR A 191 3.07 5.60 -13.36
C TYR A 191 4.41 5.06 -12.85
N SER A 192 5.06 5.79 -11.93
CA SER A 192 6.44 5.53 -11.53
C SER A 192 6.69 4.18 -10.87
N TYR A 193 5.68 3.59 -10.20
CA TYR A 193 5.79 2.33 -9.47
C TYR A 193 5.11 1.17 -10.20
N PHE A 194 4.98 1.26 -11.52
CA PHE A 194 4.44 0.16 -12.31
C PHE A 194 5.33 -1.09 -12.17
N GLN A 195 4.77 -2.18 -11.66
CA GLN A 195 5.55 -3.37 -11.26
C GLN A 195 6.09 -4.15 -12.47
N ALA A 196 5.41 -4.10 -13.62
CA ALA A 196 5.89 -4.71 -14.88
C ALA A 196 7.00 -3.89 -15.57
N GLY A 197 7.72 -3.05 -14.81
CA GLY A 197 8.78 -2.19 -15.31
C GLY A 197 8.24 -0.94 -16.01
N GLN A 198 8.93 -0.48 -17.06
CA GLN A 198 8.60 0.74 -17.79
C GLN A 198 7.60 0.53 -18.94
N SER A 199 7.04 -0.67 -19.10
CA SER A 199 6.18 -1.00 -20.24
C SER A 199 4.75 -1.35 -19.83
N TRP A 200 3.78 -0.84 -20.58
CA TRP A 200 2.42 -1.37 -20.60
C TRP A 200 2.40 -2.72 -21.32
N THR A 201 1.79 -3.71 -20.68
CA THR A 201 1.59 -5.05 -21.26
C THR A 201 0.15 -5.15 -21.75
N PHE A 202 -0.05 -5.75 -22.92
CA PHE A 202 -1.34 -6.01 -23.53
C PHE A 202 -1.40 -7.46 -24.01
N LEU A 203 -2.59 -8.04 -24.02
CA LEU A 203 -2.91 -9.27 -24.72
C LEU A 203 -3.69 -8.91 -25.99
N HIS A 204 -3.18 -9.30 -27.15
CA HIS A 204 -3.84 -9.07 -28.43
C HIS A 204 -3.78 -10.34 -29.27
N ARG A 205 -4.95 -10.87 -29.66
CA ARG A 205 -5.07 -12.10 -30.47
C ARG A 205 -4.34 -13.33 -29.90
N GLY A 206 -4.21 -13.39 -28.57
CA GLY A 206 -3.51 -14.49 -27.87
C GLY A 206 -2.03 -14.21 -27.60
N ASP A 207 -1.46 -13.16 -28.19
CA ASP A 207 -0.06 -12.79 -28.01
C ASP A 207 0.10 -11.67 -26.97
N VAL A 208 1.15 -11.78 -26.16
CA VAL A 208 1.56 -10.74 -25.23
C VAL A 208 2.37 -9.69 -25.99
N VAL A 209 1.86 -8.47 -26.06
CA VAL A 209 2.51 -7.32 -26.69
C VAL A 209 2.85 -6.28 -25.62
N ARG A 210 4.02 -5.64 -25.73
CA ARG A 210 4.47 -4.62 -24.79
C ARG A 210 4.71 -3.29 -25.50
N PHE A 211 4.36 -2.21 -24.83
CA PHE A 211 4.64 -0.84 -25.28
C PHE A 211 5.28 -0.05 -24.14
N THR A 212 6.41 0.60 -24.40
CA THR A 212 7.07 1.49 -23.43
C THR A 212 6.55 2.92 -23.64
N PRO A 213 5.67 3.42 -22.76
CA PRO A 213 5.19 4.80 -22.84
C PRO A 213 6.31 5.82 -22.79
N GLN A 214 6.23 6.81 -23.68
CA GLN A 214 7.08 7.98 -23.70
C GLN A 214 6.20 9.22 -23.54
N GLY A 215 6.56 10.09 -22.61
CA GLY A 215 5.77 11.29 -22.37
C GLY A 215 6.42 12.23 -21.37
N THR A 216 5.79 13.38 -21.21
CA THR A 216 6.30 14.52 -20.44
C THR A 216 6.05 14.39 -18.94
N LEU A 217 5.14 13.51 -18.51
CA LEU A 217 4.78 13.34 -17.11
C LEU A 217 4.97 11.91 -16.64
N ARG A 218 5.70 11.79 -15.52
CA ARG A 218 5.85 10.56 -14.76
C ARG A 218 5.53 10.84 -13.30
N ALA A 219 4.62 10.07 -12.71
CA ALA A 219 4.18 10.29 -11.32
C ALA A 219 3.93 8.95 -10.59
N ASN A 220 4.22 8.91 -9.29
CA ASN A 220 3.92 7.76 -8.44
C ASN A 220 2.52 7.83 -7.82
N ASN A 221 1.62 8.64 -8.38
CA ASN A 221 0.27 8.80 -7.86
C ASN A 221 -0.73 8.81 -9.03
N SER A 222 -1.63 7.82 -9.04
CA SER A 222 -2.59 7.64 -10.13
C SER A 222 -3.66 8.74 -10.19
N LEU A 223 -3.97 9.44 -9.09
CA LEU A 223 -4.87 10.60 -9.12
C LEU A 223 -4.24 11.80 -9.82
N ALA A 224 -2.94 12.02 -9.60
CA ALA A 224 -2.21 13.08 -10.31
C ALA A 224 -2.19 12.83 -11.83
N LEU A 225 -1.94 11.58 -12.25
CA LEU A 225 -2.02 11.19 -13.66
C LEU A 225 -3.44 11.34 -14.20
N HIS A 226 -4.45 10.90 -13.45
CA HIS A 226 -5.85 11.05 -13.84
C HIS A 226 -6.22 12.52 -14.10
N GLN A 227 -5.83 13.44 -13.21
CA GLN A 227 -6.06 14.87 -13.42
C GLN A 227 -5.34 15.39 -14.66
N ALA A 228 -4.08 14.97 -14.90
CA ALA A 228 -3.37 15.37 -16.11
C ALA A 228 -4.05 14.87 -17.41
N VAL A 229 -4.59 13.64 -17.41
CA VAL A 229 -5.37 13.11 -18.53
C VAL A 229 -6.64 13.91 -18.75
N LEU A 230 -7.40 14.22 -17.69
CA LEU A 230 -8.61 15.04 -17.78
C LEU A 230 -8.33 16.43 -18.36
N GLN A 231 -7.19 17.04 -18.00
CA GLN A 231 -6.74 18.31 -18.56
C GLN A 231 -6.17 18.22 -19.99
N GLY A 232 -6.21 17.03 -20.60
CA GLY A 232 -5.76 16.82 -21.97
C GLY A 232 -4.25 16.81 -22.14
N THR A 233 -3.51 16.41 -21.11
CA THR A 233 -2.04 16.32 -21.20
C THR A 233 -1.59 15.15 -22.07
N GLY A 234 -2.34 14.04 -22.09
CA GLY A 234 -1.91 12.84 -22.80
C GLY A 234 -2.77 11.61 -22.57
N ILE A 235 -2.21 10.46 -22.93
CA ILE A 235 -2.80 9.12 -22.76
C ILE A 235 -2.21 8.48 -21.51
N CYS A 236 -3.01 7.81 -20.69
CA CYS A 236 -2.52 7.05 -19.56
C CYS A 236 -3.30 5.75 -19.34
N GLN A 237 -2.59 4.72 -18.84
CA GLN A 237 -3.22 3.55 -18.24
C GLN A 237 -3.60 3.87 -16.80
N LEU A 238 -4.89 3.87 -16.49
CA LEU A 238 -5.43 4.14 -15.15
C LEU A 238 -6.23 2.96 -14.62
N PRO A 239 -6.23 2.72 -13.29
CA PRO A 239 -7.18 1.81 -12.67
C PRO A 239 -8.63 2.24 -12.94
N GLN A 240 -9.53 1.28 -13.18
CA GLN A 240 -10.93 1.55 -13.48
C GLN A 240 -11.64 2.24 -12.31
N PHE A 241 -11.29 1.93 -11.06
CA PHE A 241 -11.85 2.61 -9.90
C PHE A 241 -11.57 4.13 -9.85
N ILE A 242 -10.62 4.62 -10.63
CA ILE A 242 -10.35 6.04 -10.82
C ILE A 242 -11.05 6.56 -12.07
N ALA A 243 -10.89 5.86 -13.21
CA ALA A 243 -11.32 6.37 -14.51
C ALA A 243 -12.81 6.14 -14.83
N ALA A 244 -13.46 5.13 -14.24
CA ALA A 244 -14.82 4.74 -14.61
C ALA A 244 -15.87 5.86 -14.42
N PRO A 245 -15.86 6.67 -13.35
CA PRO A 245 -16.78 7.80 -13.22
C PRO A 245 -16.67 8.81 -14.37
N ASP A 246 -15.45 9.13 -14.79
CA ASP A 246 -15.18 10.07 -15.87
C ASP A 246 -15.46 9.49 -17.26
N ILE A 247 -15.26 8.17 -17.44
CA ILE A 247 -15.67 7.44 -18.65
C ILE A 247 -17.20 7.46 -18.78
N ARG A 248 -17.94 7.15 -17.71
CA ARG A 248 -19.40 7.20 -17.69
C ARG A 248 -19.95 8.59 -18.01
N ALA A 249 -19.22 9.62 -17.59
CA ALA A 249 -19.59 11.01 -17.84
C ALA A 249 -19.09 11.56 -19.19
N GLY A 250 -18.43 10.75 -20.02
CA GLY A 250 -17.87 11.18 -21.31
C GLY A 250 -16.67 12.13 -21.21
N ARG A 251 -16.09 12.30 -20.01
CA ARG A 251 -14.90 13.14 -19.79
C ARG A 251 -13.59 12.42 -20.12
N LEU A 252 -13.61 11.09 -20.13
CA LEU A 252 -12.53 10.24 -20.61
C LEU A 252 -13.05 9.24 -21.63
N ILE A 253 -12.24 8.96 -22.64
CA ILE A 253 -12.53 8.01 -23.71
C ILE A 253 -11.58 6.82 -23.56
N PRO A 254 -12.09 5.58 -23.40
CA PRO A 254 -11.29 4.37 -23.46
C PRO A 254 -10.65 4.20 -24.84
N LEU A 255 -9.38 3.80 -24.88
CA LEU A 255 -8.59 3.62 -26.09
C LEU A 255 -8.17 2.17 -26.26
N LEU A 256 -7.96 1.78 -27.52
CA LEU A 256 -7.41 0.47 -27.89
C LEU A 256 -8.14 -0.74 -27.24
N PRO A 257 -9.48 -0.84 -27.29
CA PRO A 257 -10.23 -1.84 -26.55
C PRO A 257 -9.97 -3.30 -26.99
N GLU A 258 -9.36 -3.52 -28.16
CA GLU A 258 -8.92 -4.83 -28.62
C GLU A 258 -7.57 -5.29 -28.01
N TYR A 259 -6.88 -4.39 -27.31
CA TYR A 259 -5.64 -4.66 -26.60
C TYR A 259 -5.97 -4.81 -25.12
N LEU A 260 -6.16 -6.06 -24.69
CA LEU A 260 -6.61 -6.34 -23.33
C LEU A 260 -5.49 -6.09 -22.33
N LEU A 261 -5.74 -5.27 -21.33
CA LEU A 261 -4.81 -5.07 -20.23
C LEU A 261 -4.85 -6.27 -19.26
N PRO A 262 -3.72 -6.64 -18.64
CA PRO A 262 -3.66 -7.66 -17.62
C PRO A 262 -4.69 -7.42 -16.51
N ARG A 263 -5.30 -8.51 -16.04
CA ARG A 263 -6.17 -8.48 -14.88
C ARG A 263 -5.31 -8.57 -13.63
N HIS A 264 -5.17 -7.45 -12.93
CA HIS A 264 -4.62 -7.44 -11.58
C HIS A 264 -5.72 -7.73 -10.56
N HIS A 265 -5.30 -7.97 -9.32
CA HIS A 265 -6.21 -8.12 -8.19
C HIS A 265 -5.80 -7.20 -7.06
N ILE A 266 -6.77 -6.92 -6.21
CA ILE A 266 -6.63 -6.36 -4.87
C ILE A 266 -6.47 -7.54 -3.93
N TYR A 267 -5.43 -7.52 -3.11
CA TYR A 267 -5.11 -8.55 -2.14
C TYR A 267 -5.13 -7.97 -0.73
N ALA A 268 -5.61 -8.76 0.23
CA ALA A 268 -5.18 -8.65 1.62
C ALA A 268 -3.92 -9.51 1.80
N VAL A 269 -2.87 -8.92 2.35
CA VAL A 269 -1.57 -9.54 2.59
C VAL A 269 -1.25 -9.41 4.08
N TYR A 270 -0.92 -10.50 4.75
CA TYR A 270 -0.62 -10.50 6.19
C TYR A 270 0.40 -11.59 6.55
N PRO A 271 1.12 -11.47 7.67
CA PRO A 271 2.08 -12.48 8.10
C PRO A 271 1.42 -13.83 8.32
N ASP A 272 2.09 -14.91 7.91
CA ASP A 272 1.66 -16.27 8.27
C ASP A 272 1.91 -16.47 9.77
N ARG A 273 0.83 -16.68 10.52
CA ARG A 273 0.84 -16.87 11.98
C ARG A 273 0.03 -18.11 12.30
N GLU A 274 0.50 -18.89 13.28
CA GLU A 274 -0.23 -20.06 13.78
C GLU A 274 -1.65 -19.69 14.25
N TYR A 275 -1.78 -18.51 14.86
CA TYR A 275 -3.05 -17.94 15.30
C TYR A 275 -3.25 -16.56 14.68
N LEU A 276 -4.26 -16.43 13.80
CA LEU A 276 -4.61 -15.15 13.20
C LEU A 276 -5.39 -14.29 14.21
N PRO A 277 -4.92 -13.08 14.58
CA PRO A 277 -5.60 -12.26 15.57
C PRO A 277 -7.06 -11.98 15.15
N LYS A 278 -7.99 -11.95 16.11
CA LYS A 278 -9.42 -11.76 15.80
C LYS A 278 -9.69 -10.46 15.04
N LYS A 279 -9.02 -9.37 15.40
CA LYS A 279 -9.09 -8.08 14.68
C LYS A 279 -8.76 -8.22 13.17
N VAL A 280 -7.77 -9.05 12.83
CA VAL A 280 -7.34 -9.28 11.44
C VAL A 280 -8.31 -10.18 10.71
N SER A 281 -8.69 -11.31 11.31
CA SER A 281 -9.67 -12.23 10.71
C SER A 281 -11.00 -11.52 10.44
N ALA A 282 -11.45 -10.72 11.40
CA ALA A 282 -12.71 -10.03 11.31
C ALA A 282 -12.64 -8.90 10.25
N PHE A 283 -11.53 -8.15 10.17
CA PHE A 283 -11.31 -7.18 9.07
C PHE A 283 -11.24 -7.84 7.70
N LEU A 284 -10.57 -8.98 7.59
CA LEU A 284 -10.47 -9.74 6.34
C LEU A 284 -11.86 -10.14 5.83
N HIS A 285 -12.70 -10.72 6.70
CA HIS A 285 -14.08 -11.06 6.35
C HIS A 285 -14.87 -9.82 5.91
N PHE A 286 -14.77 -8.72 6.65
CA PHE A 286 -15.44 -7.47 6.30
C PHE A 286 -15.02 -6.94 4.92
N LEU A 287 -13.72 -6.96 4.61
CA LEU A 287 -13.21 -6.57 3.29
C LEU A 287 -13.68 -7.52 2.19
N GLN A 288 -13.75 -8.82 2.45
CA GLN A 288 -14.27 -9.81 1.49
C GLN A 288 -15.75 -9.56 1.20
N ASP A 289 -16.55 -9.23 2.20
CA ASP A 289 -17.98 -8.93 2.01
C ASP A 289 -18.19 -7.62 1.22
N THR A 290 -17.38 -6.59 1.47
CA THR A 290 -17.55 -5.26 0.85
C THR A 290 -16.89 -5.12 -0.52
N LEU A 291 -15.72 -5.73 -0.72
CA LEU A 291 -14.94 -5.64 -1.96
C LEU A 291 -15.10 -6.86 -2.87
N GLY A 292 -15.60 -7.99 -2.35
CA GLY A 292 -15.69 -9.26 -3.07
C GLY A 292 -16.62 -9.26 -4.29
N THR A 293 -16.83 -10.45 -4.85
CA THR A 293 -17.53 -10.64 -6.13
C THR A 293 -19.02 -10.25 -6.14
N GLU A 294 -19.58 -9.95 -4.98
CA GLU A 294 -20.94 -9.40 -4.86
C GLU A 294 -20.97 -8.01 -4.23
N GLY A 295 -19.79 -7.49 -3.87
CA GLY A 295 -19.57 -6.24 -3.18
C GLY A 295 -19.85 -5.01 -4.05
N HIS A 296 -20.09 -3.88 -3.39
CA HIS A 296 -20.36 -2.60 -4.04
C HIS A 296 -19.21 -2.18 -4.96
N TYR A 297 -17.96 -2.38 -4.53
CA TYR A 297 -16.78 -2.03 -5.31
C TYR A 297 -16.78 -2.66 -6.70
N GLN A 298 -16.99 -3.98 -6.77
CA GLN A 298 -16.94 -4.69 -8.05
C GLN A 298 -18.09 -4.25 -8.96
N LYS A 299 -19.30 -4.13 -8.40
CA LYS A 299 -20.49 -3.67 -9.13
C LYS A 299 -20.30 -2.25 -9.67
N GLU A 300 -19.61 -1.37 -8.94
CA GLU A 300 -19.45 0.01 -9.36
C GLU A 300 -18.30 0.16 -10.37
N TYR A 301 -17.12 -0.40 -10.09
CA TYR A 301 -15.89 -0.02 -10.80
C TYR A 301 -15.32 -1.09 -11.72
N GLU A 302 -15.61 -2.36 -11.49
CA GLU A 302 -15.00 -3.48 -12.22
C GLU A 302 -15.95 -4.06 -13.29
N GLN A 303 -16.96 -3.29 -13.69
CA GLN A 303 -17.79 -3.62 -14.84
C GLN A 303 -16.95 -3.65 -16.12
N ASP A 304 -17.40 -4.41 -17.12
CA ASP A 304 -16.72 -4.40 -18.41
C ASP A 304 -16.99 -3.07 -19.14
N LEU A 305 -16.02 -2.16 -19.08
CA LEU A 305 -16.12 -0.86 -19.73
C LEU A 305 -16.11 -0.96 -21.27
N SER A 306 -15.87 -2.14 -21.85
CA SER A 306 -16.04 -2.34 -23.30
C SER A 306 -17.50 -2.19 -23.75
N PHE A 307 -18.47 -2.19 -22.83
CA PHE A 307 -19.88 -1.91 -23.12
C PHE A 307 -20.20 -0.43 -23.42
N PHE A 308 -19.31 0.53 -23.11
CA PHE A 308 -19.48 1.93 -23.53
C PHE A 308 -19.27 2.15 -25.05
N LYS A 309 -19.09 1.06 -25.82
CA LYS A 309 -18.91 1.03 -27.28
C LYS A 309 -20.13 1.37 -28.14
N ALA A 310 -21.31 1.69 -27.60
CA ALA A 310 -22.56 1.68 -28.38
C ALA A 310 -23.34 3.00 -28.45
N ALA A 311 -22.67 4.15 -28.50
CA ALA A 311 -23.35 5.42 -28.77
C ALA A 311 -22.49 6.35 -29.64
N GLU A 312 -22.31 5.97 -30.90
CA GLU A 312 -22.15 6.88 -32.03
C GLU A 312 -23.05 6.40 -33.19
#